data_AF-A0A2P4XJK4-F1
#
_entry.id   AF-A0A2P4XJK4-F1
#
_cell.length_a   1.000
_cell.length_b   1.000
_cell.length_c   1.000
_cell.angle_alpha   90.00
_cell.angle_beta   90.00
_cell.angle_gamma   90.00
#
_symmetry.space_group_name_H-M   'P 1'
#
loop_
_entity.id
_entity.type
_entity.pdbx_description
1 polymer ?
#
loop_
_entity_poly.entity_id
_entity_poly.type
_entity_poly.pdbx_seq_one_letter_code
_entity_poly.pdbx_strand_id
1 'polypeptide(L)'
;MAESSRSHSITSTDDPDVCSSLTGPFCAHTDSMAFYMSYMTPISILDLQQEGNEISRRSTKTDEGAVEGKRKKCFFQHFASSWMDSGGDVNDLMNQQVKSVDECEQLCCEHAECQSFTFWRGRTCFLRAKIKTPRHDGESFSGIRLA
;
A
#
# COMPACT_ATOMS: atom_id res chain seq x y z
N MET A 1 -29.16 -18.62 -40.23
CA MET A 1 -29.01 -18.25 -38.81
C MET A 1 -28.78 -16.74 -38.73
N ALA A 2 -29.54 -16.06 -37.86
CA ALA A 2 -29.35 -14.77 -37.19
C ALA A 2 -28.95 -13.49 -37.98
N GLU A 3 -29.44 -12.38 -37.43
CA GLU A 3 -29.77 -11.09 -38.02
C GLU A 3 -28.75 -9.97 -37.70
N SER A 4 -28.89 -8.84 -38.42
CA SER A 4 -28.78 -7.45 -37.90
C SER A 4 -27.43 -6.71 -37.89
N SER A 5 -27.26 -5.90 -38.94
CA SER A 5 -26.97 -4.45 -38.97
C SER A 5 -26.48 -3.74 -37.70
N ARG A 6 -25.34 -3.02 -37.80
CA ARG A 6 -25.25 -1.63 -37.29
C ARG A 6 -24.12 -0.83 -37.95
N SER A 7 -24.51 0.18 -38.72
CA SER A 7 -23.61 1.19 -39.29
C SER A 7 -23.19 2.21 -38.21
N HIS A 8 -21.92 2.59 -38.27
CA HIS A 8 -21.32 3.71 -37.55
C HIS A 8 -21.86 5.05 -38.06
N SER A 9 -22.06 6.01 -37.15
CA SER A 9 -21.94 7.45 -37.44
C SER A 9 -21.79 8.21 -36.12
N ILE A 10 -20.58 8.65 -35.83
CA ILE A 10 -20.30 9.68 -34.82
C ILE A 10 -19.46 10.73 -35.55
N THR A 11 -20.00 11.93 -35.69
CA THR A 11 -19.24 13.09 -36.18
C THR A 11 -19.49 14.27 -35.25
N SER A 12 -18.36 14.84 -34.81
CA SER A 12 -18.16 16.27 -34.55
C SER A 12 -18.80 16.86 -33.27
N THR A 13 -18.19 17.72 -32.46
CA THR A 13 -16.94 18.50 -32.49
C THR A 13 -16.84 19.26 -31.15
N ASP A 14 -15.62 19.66 -30.77
CA ASP A 14 -15.26 20.83 -29.92
C ASP A 14 -15.39 20.76 -28.37
N ASP A 15 -14.21 20.66 -27.71
CA ASP A 15 -13.72 21.34 -26.49
C ASP A 15 -14.55 21.45 -25.18
N PRO A 16 -13.94 21.78 -24.01
CA PRO A 16 -12.89 21.10 -23.27
C PRO A 16 -13.38 20.84 -21.82
N ASP A 17 -13.71 19.59 -21.46
CA ASP A 17 -14.12 19.27 -20.09
C ASP A 17 -12.91 19.21 -19.15
N VAL A 18 -12.57 20.40 -18.63
CA VAL A 18 -11.69 20.61 -17.49
C VAL A 18 -12.35 20.01 -16.25
N CYS A 19 -12.21 18.70 -16.09
CA CYS A 19 -12.50 18.02 -14.83
C CYS A 19 -11.32 18.27 -13.87
N SER A 20 -11.25 19.51 -13.37
CA SER A 20 -10.33 19.87 -12.30
C SER A 20 -10.97 19.52 -10.96
N SER A 21 -10.25 18.65 -10.25
CA SER A 21 -10.32 18.39 -8.81
C SER A 21 -11.44 17.50 -8.26
N LEU A 22 -11.00 16.26 -8.03
CA LEU A 22 -11.21 15.46 -6.81
C LEU A 22 -12.56 14.77 -6.68
N THR A 23 -12.80 13.76 -7.52
CA THR A 23 -13.34 12.40 -7.19
C THR A 23 -14.31 11.86 -8.25
N GLY A 24 -13.80 11.05 -9.19
CA GLY A 24 -14.53 9.95 -9.83
C GLY A 24 -15.82 10.27 -10.62
N PRO A 25 -16.48 9.26 -11.21
CA PRO A 25 -17.57 9.45 -12.17
C PRO A 25 -18.93 9.68 -11.50
N PHE A 26 -18.97 10.18 -10.27
CA PHE A 26 -20.23 10.37 -9.56
C PHE A 26 -20.75 11.78 -9.80
N CYS A 27 -21.42 11.96 -10.93
CA CYS A 27 -22.36 13.06 -11.10
C CYS A 27 -23.51 12.82 -10.11
N ALA A 28 -23.56 13.61 -9.04
CA ALA A 28 -24.71 13.62 -8.12
C ALA A 28 -25.93 14.18 -8.86
N HIS A 29 -26.60 13.34 -9.64
CA HIS A 29 -27.98 13.58 -10.01
C HIS A 29 -28.82 13.37 -8.76
N THR A 30 -29.48 14.44 -8.34
CA THR A 30 -30.39 14.47 -7.21
C THR A 30 -31.59 13.53 -7.46
N ASP A 31 -32.22 13.11 -6.36
CA ASP A 31 -33.57 12.52 -6.30
C ASP A 31 -33.75 10.99 -6.41
N SER A 32 -32.96 10.20 -5.68
CA SER A 32 -33.34 8.80 -5.43
C SER A 32 -32.94 8.26 -4.05
N MET A 33 -33.12 9.06 -2.98
CA MET A 33 -32.66 8.65 -1.63
C MET A 33 -33.70 8.90 -0.51
N ALA A 34 -34.96 9.18 -0.86
CA ALA A 34 -36.04 9.44 0.13
C ALA A 34 -36.68 8.17 0.72
N PHE A 35 -36.62 7.02 0.04
CA PHE A 35 -37.30 5.80 0.50
C PHE A 35 -36.67 5.16 1.74
N TYR A 36 -35.44 5.52 2.05
CA TYR A 36 -34.66 4.84 3.05
C TYR A 36 -34.37 5.62 4.32
N MET A 37 -34.79 6.88 4.35
CA MET A 37 -34.54 7.76 5.48
C MET A 37 -35.15 7.24 6.79
N SER A 38 -36.20 6.39 6.72
CA SER A 38 -36.79 5.76 7.91
C SER A 38 -36.01 4.58 8.48
N TYR A 39 -35.05 4.00 7.75
CA TYR A 39 -34.20 2.91 8.27
C TYR A 39 -32.79 3.36 8.62
N MET A 40 -32.45 4.62 8.36
CA MET A 40 -31.19 5.20 8.78
C MET A 40 -31.33 5.72 10.20
N THR A 41 -30.42 5.30 11.08
CA THR A 41 -30.30 5.86 12.42
C THR A 41 -29.73 7.27 12.33
N PRO A 42 -30.33 8.29 12.97
CA PRO A 42 -29.74 9.62 13.00
C PRO A 42 -28.41 9.57 13.74
N ILE A 43 -27.36 10.09 13.10
CA ILE A 43 -26.08 10.36 13.76
C ILE A 43 -26.36 11.43 14.81
N SER A 44 -26.20 11.09 16.09
CA SER A 44 -26.34 12.06 17.17
C SER A 44 -25.17 13.03 17.12
N ILE A 45 -25.42 14.34 17.35
CA ILE A 45 -24.41 15.41 17.34
C ILE A 45 -23.27 15.20 18.37
N LEU A 46 -23.34 14.16 19.21
CA LEU A 46 -22.21 13.72 20.03
C LEU A 46 -21.06 13.09 19.21
N ASP A 47 -21.27 12.65 17.96
CA ASP A 47 -20.21 12.13 17.07
C ASP A 47 -19.48 13.23 16.25
N LEU A 48 -19.95 14.49 16.30
CA LEU A 48 -19.33 15.61 15.57
C LEU A 48 -18.22 16.33 16.37
N GLN A 49 -17.80 15.79 17.53
CA GLN A 49 -16.62 16.24 18.26
C GLN A 49 -15.45 15.24 18.20
N GLN A 50 -15.40 14.34 17.21
CA GLN A 50 -14.19 13.59 16.92
C GLN A 50 -13.21 14.43 16.08
N GLU A 51 -12.77 15.57 16.62
CA GLU A 51 -11.40 15.99 16.38
C GLU A 51 -10.50 14.91 17.01
N GLY A 52 -9.72 14.24 16.16
CA GLY A 52 -8.62 13.37 16.60
C GLY A 52 -8.93 11.87 16.53
N ASN A 53 -8.35 11.22 15.51
CA ASN A 53 -7.38 10.13 15.64
C ASN A 53 -7.33 9.34 14.33
N GLU A 54 -6.67 9.90 13.32
CA GLU A 54 -6.03 9.08 12.30
C GLU A 54 -5.22 7.99 13.02
N ILE A 55 -5.51 6.72 12.75
CA ILE A 55 -4.83 5.55 13.32
C ILE A 55 -3.39 5.49 12.77
N SER A 56 -2.57 6.43 13.21
CA SER A 56 -1.15 6.26 13.38
C SER A 56 -1.00 5.29 14.54
N ARG A 57 -0.72 4.02 14.25
CA ARG A 57 -0.35 3.02 15.26
C ARG A 57 0.84 3.54 16.05
N ARG A 58 0.53 4.23 17.15
CA ARG A 58 1.44 4.61 18.20
C ARG A 58 1.71 3.34 18.99
N SER A 59 2.85 2.71 18.72
CA SER A 59 3.48 1.84 19.72
C SER A 59 3.73 2.69 20.96
N THR A 60 2.89 2.54 21.98
CA THR A 60 3.24 2.90 23.35
C THR A 60 4.24 1.88 23.84
N LYS A 61 5.54 2.19 23.67
CA LYS A 61 6.56 1.72 24.60
C LYS A 61 6.91 2.90 25.48
N THR A 62 6.61 2.73 26.76
CA THR A 62 7.18 3.49 27.87
C THR A 62 8.69 3.58 27.65
N ASP A 63 9.21 4.80 27.52
CA ASP A 63 10.65 5.05 27.46
C ASP A 63 10.99 5.98 28.63
N GLU A 64 11.45 5.33 29.70
CA GLU A 64 12.38 5.94 30.63
C GLU A 64 13.77 5.77 30.00
N GLY A 65 14.44 6.89 29.67
CA GLY A 65 15.85 6.90 29.26
C GLY A 65 16.11 7.37 27.84
N ALA A 66 15.93 8.68 27.62
CA ALA A 66 16.43 9.38 26.44
C ALA A 66 17.95 9.20 26.27
N VAL A 67 18.34 8.33 25.34
CA VAL A 67 19.56 8.50 24.54
C VAL A 67 19.09 8.85 23.14
N GLU A 68 19.31 10.11 22.77
CA GLU A 68 18.85 10.73 21.53
C GLU A 68 19.65 10.22 20.33
N GLY A 69 19.44 8.95 19.98
CA GLY A 69 19.84 8.39 18.70
C GLY A 69 18.75 8.65 17.68
N LYS A 70 19.00 9.53 16.71
CA LYS A 70 18.13 9.73 15.54
C LYS A 70 17.89 8.37 14.86
N ARG A 71 16.76 7.72 15.16
CA ARG A 71 16.40 6.44 14.53
C ARG A 71 16.25 6.70 13.04
N LYS A 72 17.12 6.08 12.22
CA LYS A 72 17.05 6.21 10.76
C LYS A 72 15.71 5.64 10.32
N LYS A 73 14.88 6.48 9.72
CA LYS A 73 13.61 6.03 9.14
C LYS A 73 13.93 5.44 7.77
N CYS A 74 13.68 4.15 7.61
CA CYS A 74 13.83 3.49 6.32
C CYS A 74 12.51 3.54 5.57
N PHE A 75 12.60 3.80 4.27
CA PHE A 75 11.46 3.79 3.37
C PHE A 75 11.63 2.62 2.41
N PHE A 76 10.53 1.93 2.12
CA PHE A 76 10.54 0.78 1.25
C PHE A 76 9.51 0.95 0.12
N GLN A 77 9.91 0.59 -1.09
CA GLN A 77 8.98 0.33 -2.19
C GLN A 77 8.57 -1.12 -2.14
N HIS A 78 7.29 -1.39 -1.88
CA HIS A 78 6.74 -2.74 -1.75
C HIS A 78 6.33 -3.35 -3.08
N PHE A 79 6.50 -4.66 -3.17
CA PHE A 79 6.08 -5.50 -4.28
C PHE A 79 5.36 -6.74 -3.72
N ALA A 80 4.03 -6.72 -3.82
CA ALA A 80 3.21 -7.86 -3.48
C ALA A 80 3.40 -8.97 -4.52
N SER A 81 3.29 -10.23 -4.07
CA SER A 81 3.41 -11.41 -4.93
C SER A 81 4.68 -11.42 -5.77
N SER A 82 5.78 -11.03 -5.14
CA SER A 82 7.08 -10.91 -5.80
C SER A 82 8.20 -11.46 -4.92
N TRP A 83 9.07 -12.24 -5.55
CA TRP A 83 10.34 -12.69 -5.02
C TRP A 83 11.44 -11.85 -5.67
N MET A 84 12.33 -11.24 -4.89
CA MET A 84 13.54 -10.68 -5.49
C MET A 84 14.46 -11.84 -5.89
N ASP A 85 15.30 -11.73 -6.91
CA ASP A 85 16.36 -12.72 -7.11
C ASP A 85 17.57 -12.42 -6.19
N SER A 86 18.22 -13.46 -5.64
CA SER A 86 19.48 -13.28 -4.91
C SER A 86 20.61 -12.95 -5.88
N GLY A 87 20.53 -13.41 -7.14
CA GLY A 87 21.62 -13.26 -8.11
C GLY A 87 22.92 -13.90 -7.63
N GLY A 88 22.82 -14.96 -6.82
CA GLY A 88 23.92 -15.62 -6.12
C GLY A 88 23.83 -15.48 -4.59
N ASP A 89 24.47 -16.41 -3.90
CA ASP A 89 24.67 -16.43 -2.44
C ASP A 89 25.44 -15.19 -1.93
N VAL A 90 26.33 -14.64 -2.76
CA VAL A 90 27.11 -13.44 -2.43
C VAL A 90 26.28 -12.17 -2.13
N ASN A 91 25.00 -12.13 -2.53
CA ASN A 91 24.13 -10.99 -2.22
C ASN A 91 23.11 -11.29 -1.12
N ASP A 92 23.03 -12.53 -0.63
CA ASP A 92 22.19 -12.89 0.50
C ASP A 92 22.94 -12.54 1.79
N LEU A 93 22.45 -11.52 2.49
CA LEU A 93 23.05 -11.05 3.75
C LEU A 93 22.65 -11.96 4.90
N MET A 94 21.37 -12.30 4.96
CA MET A 94 20.80 -13.09 6.04
C MET A 94 19.49 -13.73 5.58
N ASN A 95 19.20 -14.91 6.12
CA ASN A 95 17.85 -15.46 6.15
C ASN A 95 17.47 -15.76 7.60
N GLN A 96 16.34 -15.22 8.06
CA GLN A 96 15.85 -15.45 9.42
C GLN A 96 14.35 -15.68 9.39
N GLN A 97 13.85 -16.52 10.29
CA GLN A 97 12.41 -16.64 10.50
C GLN A 97 11.88 -15.43 11.29
N VAL A 98 10.85 -14.79 10.75
CA VAL A 98 10.17 -13.63 11.32
C VAL A 98 8.66 -13.86 11.28
N LYS A 99 7.91 -13.14 12.11
CA LYS A 99 6.45 -13.32 12.22
C LYS A 99 5.67 -12.42 11.29
N SER A 100 6.27 -11.34 10.80
CA SER A 100 5.63 -10.36 9.93
C SER A 100 6.60 -9.70 8.95
N VAL A 101 6.02 -9.04 7.96
CA VAL A 101 6.74 -8.20 7.00
C VAL A 101 7.41 -7.02 7.72
N ASP A 102 6.72 -6.38 8.67
CA ASP A 102 7.26 -5.23 9.42
C ASP A 102 8.58 -5.59 10.15
N GLU A 103 8.66 -6.81 10.68
CA GLU A 103 9.88 -7.31 11.33
C GLU A 103 11.01 -7.49 10.30
N CYS A 104 10.69 -7.96 9.09
CA CYS A 104 11.66 -8.08 8.00
C CYS A 104 12.16 -6.70 7.52
N GLU A 105 11.28 -5.71 7.44
CA GLU A 105 11.62 -4.32 7.11
C GLU A 105 12.52 -3.69 8.16
N GLN A 106 12.20 -3.89 9.44
CA GLN A 106 12.98 -3.40 10.56
C GLN A 106 14.40 -3.99 10.52
N LEU A 107 14.53 -5.30 10.32
CA LEU A 107 15.83 -5.96 10.16
C LEU A 107 16.60 -5.38 8.96
N CYS A 108 15.96 -5.22 7.80
CA CYS A 108 16.61 -4.59 6.64
C CYS A 108 17.03 -3.14 6.96
N CYS A 109 16.28 -2.41 7.77
CA CYS A 109 16.63 -1.04 8.16
C CYS A 109 17.88 -0.98 9.04
N GLU A 110 17.99 -1.92 9.99
CA GLU A 110 19.12 -2.08 10.90
C GLU A 110 20.41 -2.51 10.17
N HIS A 111 20.27 -3.33 9.11
CA HIS A 111 21.39 -3.70 8.25
C HIS A 111 21.72 -2.59 7.25
N ALA A 112 22.85 -1.91 7.42
CA ALA A 112 23.29 -0.84 6.52
C ALA A 112 23.50 -1.29 5.06
N GLU A 113 23.86 -2.55 4.87
CA GLU A 113 24.09 -3.14 3.54
C GLU A 113 22.79 -3.63 2.88
N CYS A 114 21.68 -3.72 3.61
CA CYS A 114 20.43 -4.21 3.05
C CYS A 114 19.82 -3.18 2.09
N GLN A 115 19.63 -3.60 0.85
CA GLN A 115 19.02 -2.83 -0.22
C GLN A 115 17.66 -3.39 -0.66
N SER A 116 17.41 -4.67 -0.40
CA SER A 116 16.10 -5.27 -0.62
C SER A 116 15.86 -6.43 0.33
N PHE A 117 14.60 -6.72 0.59
CA PHE A 117 14.19 -7.89 1.35
C PHE A 117 13.11 -8.67 0.61
N THR A 118 12.99 -9.96 0.95
CA THR A 118 11.90 -10.83 0.51
C THR A 118 11.38 -11.63 1.68
N PHE A 119 10.11 -11.43 2.01
CA PHE A 119 9.38 -12.19 3.00
C PHE A 119 8.61 -13.32 2.29
N TRP A 120 8.92 -14.55 2.67
CA TRP A 120 8.46 -15.77 2.00
C TRP A 120 7.59 -16.60 2.93
N ARG A 121 6.49 -17.13 2.39
CA ARG A 121 5.61 -18.12 3.06
C ARG A 121 5.10 -17.65 4.43
N GLY A 122 5.05 -16.33 4.66
CA GLY A 122 4.60 -15.78 5.93
C GLY A 122 5.55 -16.02 7.11
N ARG A 123 6.79 -16.48 6.86
CA ARG A 123 7.68 -16.95 7.93
C ARG A 123 9.15 -16.62 7.74
N THR A 124 9.67 -16.58 6.52
CA THR A 124 11.11 -16.43 6.30
C THR A 124 11.41 -15.09 5.66
N CYS A 125 12.27 -14.30 6.30
CA CYS A 125 12.81 -13.06 5.77
C CYS A 125 14.17 -13.30 5.15
N PHE A 126 14.34 -12.90 3.90
CA PHE A 126 15.61 -12.88 3.18
C PHE A 126 16.05 -11.44 3.00
N LEU A 127 17.22 -11.09 3.52
CA LEU A 127 17.82 -9.77 3.35
C LEU A 127 18.90 -9.81 2.30
N ARG A 128 18.97 -8.77 1.46
CA ARG A 128 19.91 -8.74 0.34
C ARG A 128 20.64 -7.43 0.17
N ALA A 129 21.89 -7.56 -0.25
CA ALA A 129 22.82 -6.45 -0.43
C ALA A 129 22.59 -5.65 -1.72
N LYS A 130 21.87 -6.21 -2.69
CA LYS A 130 21.65 -5.58 -4.00
C LYS A 130 20.21 -5.74 -4.44
N ILE A 131 19.72 -4.70 -5.10
CA ILE A 131 18.41 -4.70 -5.76
C ILE A 131 18.53 -5.52 -7.05
N LYS A 132 17.59 -6.43 -7.26
CA LYS A 132 17.47 -7.23 -8.49
C LYS A 132 16.07 -7.07 -9.07
N THR A 133 15.85 -7.69 -10.22
CA THR A 133 14.53 -7.68 -10.85
C THR A 133 13.56 -8.53 -10.02
N PRO A 134 12.42 -7.96 -9.57
CA PRO A 134 11.37 -8.75 -8.95
C PRO A 134 10.80 -9.76 -9.95
N ARG A 135 10.54 -10.97 -9.47
CA ARG A 135 9.94 -12.07 -10.22
C ARG A 135 8.65 -12.48 -9.53
N HIS A 136 7.61 -12.73 -10.31
CA HIS A 136 6.28 -13.03 -9.78
C HIS A 136 6.30 -14.33 -8.95
N ASP A 137 5.87 -14.23 -7.70
CA ASP A 137 5.73 -15.35 -6.77
C ASP A 137 4.58 -15.06 -5.79
N GLY A 138 3.49 -15.83 -5.87
CA GLY A 138 2.26 -15.55 -5.12
C GLY A 138 2.38 -15.63 -3.60
N GLU A 139 3.48 -16.17 -3.07
CA GLU A 139 3.69 -16.42 -1.64
C GLU A 139 4.82 -15.57 -1.06
N SER A 140 5.28 -14.60 -1.84
CA SER A 140 6.38 -13.71 -1.50
C SER A 140 5.94 -12.26 -1.48
N PHE A 141 6.47 -11.53 -0.52
CA PHE A 141 6.33 -10.10 -0.41
C PHE A 141 7.73 -9.50 -0.36
N SER A 142 8.08 -8.67 -1.33
CA SER A 142 9.40 -8.07 -1.39
C SER A 142 9.34 -6.57 -1.21
N GLY A 143 10.44 -5.99 -0.76
CA GLY A 143 10.61 -4.54 -0.69
C GLY A 143 12.00 -4.09 -1.10
N ILE A 144 12.07 -2.94 -1.74
CA ILE A 144 13.32 -2.25 -2.08
C ILE A 144 13.50 -1.09 -1.12
N ARG A 145 14.67 -1.00 -0.48
CA ARG A 145 15.02 0.14 0.35
C ARG A 145 15.24 1.36 -0.55
N LEU A 146 14.54 2.44 -0.24
CA LEU A 146 14.76 3.74 -0.85
C LEU A 146 15.87 4.45 -0.05
N ALA A 147 16.88 4.94 -0.77
CA ALA A 147 18.04 5.63 -0.21
C ALA A 147 17.69 7.05 0.26
#